data_AF-A0A958IW81-F1
#
_entry.id   AF-A0A958IW81-F1
#
_cell.length_a   1.000
_cell.length_b   1.000
_cell.length_c   1.000
_cell.angle_alpha   90.00
_cell.angle_beta   90.00
_cell.angle_gamma   90.00
#
_symmetry.space_group_name_H-M   'P 1'
#
loop_
_entity.id
_entity.type
_entity.pdbx_description
1 polymer ?
#
loop_
_entity_poly.entity_id
_entity_poly.type
_entity_poly.pdbx_seq_one_letter_code
_entity_poly.pdbx_strand_id
1 'polypeptide(L)'
;MARSTRISYLLSMITISVWLSVAHAAEPKLAQTGFQFLSVPSNARVAALGKAFTAMPGGSMSMFYNPSVMAFNPARFDLSL
;
A
#
# COMPACT_ATOMS: atom_id res chain seq x y z
N MET A 1 23.14 -34.62 -38.50
CA MET A 1 23.48 -33.34 -37.83
C MET A 1 22.30 -32.37 -37.71
N ALA A 2 21.42 -32.20 -38.70
CA ALA A 2 20.33 -31.20 -38.64
C ALA A 2 19.23 -31.46 -37.57
N ARG A 3 19.03 -32.71 -37.13
CA ARG A 3 18.00 -33.05 -36.12
C ARG A 3 18.42 -32.71 -34.69
N SER A 4 19.71 -32.84 -34.35
CA SER A 4 20.22 -32.47 -33.02
C SER A 4 20.27 -30.96 -32.83
N THR A 5 20.60 -30.19 -33.88
CA THR A 5 20.57 -28.72 -33.86
C THR A 5 19.16 -28.16 -33.65
N ARG A 6 18.14 -28.76 -34.28
CA ARG A 6 16.74 -28.38 -34.07
C ARG A 6 16.29 -28.61 -32.61
N ILE A 7 16.72 -29.72 -32.01
CA ILE A 7 16.43 -30.03 -30.60
C ILE A 7 17.13 -29.02 -29.68
N SER A 8 18.37 -28.64 -29.98
CA SER A 8 19.09 -27.62 -29.22
C SER A 8 18.41 -26.25 -29.26
N TYR A 9 17.87 -25.81 -30.42
CA TYR A 9 17.12 -24.56 -30.53
C TYR A 9 15.77 -24.59 -29.79
N LEU A 10 15.10 -25.75 -29.78
CA LEU A 10 13.86 -25.91 -29.01
C LEU A 10 14.13 -25.86 -27.49
N LEU A 11 15.23 -26.49 -27.04
CA LEU A 11 15.65 -26.41 -25.65
C LEU A 11 16.00 -24.97 -25.23
N SER A 12 16.71 -24.21 -26.07
CA SER A 12 17.05 -22.83 -25.74
C SER A 12 15.84 -21.90 -25.70
N MET A 13 14.85 -22.11 -26.57
CA MET A 13 13.58 -21.37 -26.53
C MET A 13 12.80 -21.65 -25.24
N ILE A 14 12.75 -22.92 -24.82
CA ILE A 14 12.05 -23.32 -23.58
C ILE A 14 12.75 -22.73 -22.36
N THR A 15 14.08 -22.79 -22.28
CA THR A 15 14.81 -22.24 -21.13
C THR A 15 14.62 -20.73 -21.03
N ILE A 16 14.72 -20.00 -22.15
CA ILE A 16 14.47 -18.55 -22.19
C ILE A 16 13.05 -18.22 -21.72
N SER A 17 12.04 -18.98 -22.16
CA SER A 17 10.65 -18.77 -21.73
C SER A 17 10.46 -18.97 -20.22
N VAL A 18 11.14 -19.94 -19.62
CA VAL A 18 11.06 -20.21 -18.17
C VAL A 18 11.70 -19.08 -17.36
N TRP A 19 12.86 -18.58 -17.80
CA TRP A 19 13.54 -17.46 -17.14
C TRP A 19 12.73 -16.15 -17.22
N LEU A 20 12.04 -15.92 -18.34
CA LEU A 20 11.17 -14.76 -18.48
C LEU A 20 9.98 -14.81 -17.51
N SER A 21 9.37 -15.97 -17.29
CA SER A 21 8.25 -16.13 -16.35
C SER A 21 8.63 -15.86 -14.89
N VAL A 22 9.83 -16.27 -14.47
CA VAL A 22 10.33 -16.02 -13.10
C VAL A 22 10.55 -14.52 -12.87
N ALA A 23 10.97 -13.76 -13.88
CA ALA A 23 11.18 -12.31 -13.78
C ALA A 23 9.88 -11.52 -13.53
N HIS A 24 8.72 -12.03 -13.98
CA HIS A 24 7.41 -11.37 -13.81
C HIS A 24 6.71 -11.74 -12.48
N ALA A 25 7.20 -12.73 -11.74
CA ALA A 25 6.55 -13.21 -10.51
C ALA A 25 6.89 -12.39 -9.26
N ALA A 26 7.81 -11.43 -9.37
CA ALA A 26 8.41 -10.73 -8.24
C ALA A 26 7.80 -9.35 -7.95
N GLU A 27 6.55 -9.07 -8.36
CA GLU A 27 5.89 -7.85 -7.93
C GLU A 27 5.60 -7.97 -6.41
N PRO A 28 6.25 -7.14 -5.55
CA PRO A 28 6.00 -7.21 -4.13
C PRO A 28 4.53 -6.83 -3.91
N LYS A 29 3.74 -7.79 -3.41
CA LYS A 29 2.40 -7.52 -2.90
C LYS A 29 2.56 -6.64 -1.66
N LEU A 30 2.66 -5.32 -1.87
CA LEU A 30 2.45 -4.31 -0.85
C LEU A 30 1.17 -4.71 -0.15
N ALA A 31 1.29 -5.03 1.14
CA ALA A 31 0.29 -5.70 1.95
C ALA A 31 -1.14 -5.42 1.47
N GLN A 32 -1.93 -6.48 1.25
CA GLN A 32 -3.33 -6.34 0.87
C GLN A 32 -4.06 -5.57 1.97
N THR A 33 -4.23 -4.27 1.76
CA THR A 33 -4.80 -3.36 2.74
C THR A 33 -6.31 -3.50 2.68
N GLY A 34 -6.90 -4.20 3.66
CA GLY A 34 -8.33 -4.47 3.68
C GLY A 34 -9.16 -3.17 3.72
N PHE A 35 -8.81 -2.25 4.60
CA PHE A 35 -9.57 -1.02 4.84
C PHE A 35 -8.85 0.22 4.29
N GLN A 36 -8.62 0.27 2.97
CA GLN A 36 -7.95 1.42 2.33
C GLN A 36 -8.65 2.76 2.56
N PHE A 37 -9.96 2.77 2.85
CA PHE A 37 -10.68 4.01 3.16
C PHE A 37 -10.16 4.72 4.43
N LEU A 38 -9.55 4.01 5.39
CA LEU A 38 -8.90 4.63 6.56
C LEU A 38 -7.69 5.49 6.18
N SER A 39 -7.13 5.27 4.98
CA SER A 39 -6.02 6.05 4.45
C SER A 39 -6.49 7.34 3.76
N VAL A 40 -7.79 7.52 3.54
CA VAL A 40 -8.34 8.75 2.97
C VAL A 40 -8.44 9.80 4.09
N PRO A 41 -7.92 11.02 3.88
CA PRO A 41 -8.02 12.07 4.88
C PRO A 41 -9.49 12.44 5.12
N SER A 42 -9.91 12.42 6.39
CA SER A 42 -11.29 12.71 6.79
C SER A 42 -11.63 14.21 6.85
N ASN A 43 -10.63 15.09 6.82
CA ASN A 43 -10.84 16.54 6.79
C ASN A 43 -9.72 17.29 6.03
N ALA A 44 -9.97 18.57 5.77
CA ALA A 44 -9.03 19.43 5.05
C ALA A 44 -7.71 19.66 5.82
N ARG A 45 -7.75 19.75 7.16
CA ARG A 45 -6.55 19.98 7.98
C ARG A 45 -5.57 18.82 7.88
N VAL A 46 -6.05 17.57 7.94
CA VAL A 46 -5.20 16.40 7.79
C VAL A 46 -4.68 16.26 6.38
N ALA A 47 -5.52 16.56 5.38
CA ALA A 47 -5.11 16.57 3.98
C ALA A 47 -3.97 17.56 3.75
N ALA A 48 -4.08 18.78 4.29
CA ALA A 48 -3.05 19.82 4.19
C ALA A 48 -1.73 19.42 4.86
N LEU A 49 -1.79 18.61 5.92
CA LEU A 49 -0.62 18.09 6.63
C LEU A 49 -0.07 16.79 6.04
N GLY A 50 -0.54 16.38 4.85
CA GLY A 50 -0.06 15.16 4.19
C GLY A 50 -0.30 13.90 5.02
N LYS A 51 -1.36 13.88 5.84
CA LYS A 51 -1.69 12.80 6.78
C LYS A 51 -0.73 12.63 7.97
N ALA A 52 0.19 13.58 8.19
CA ALA A 52 1.11 13.59 9.34
C ALA A 52 0.45 14.18 10.61
N PHE A 53 -0.68 13.60 11.04
CA PHE A 53 -1.50 14.15 12.12
C PHE A 53 -1.25 13.49 13.50
N THR A 54 -0.23 12.63 13.63
CA THR A 54 -0.01 11.78 14.82
C THR A 54 0.33 12.56 16.09
N ALA A 55 0.96 13.72 15.97
CA ALA A 55 1.34 14.57 17.10
C ALA A 55 0.36 15.73 17.35
N MET A 56 -0.64 15.93 16.48
CA MET A 56 -1.58 17.05 16.60
C MET A 56 -2.86 16.63 17.32
N PRO A 57 -3.40 17.47 18.23
CA PRO A 57 -4.75 17.31 18.74
C PRO A 57 -5.77 17.62 17.64
N GLY A 58 -6.73 16.72 17.46
CA GLY A 58 -7.76 16.83 16.42
C GLY A 58 -9.18 16.59 16.88
N GLY A 59 -9.44 16.33 18.16
CA GLY A 59 -10.79 15.95 18.57
C GLY A 59 -11.14 14.51 18.24
N SER A 60 -12.33 14.28 17.68
CA SER A 60 -12.84 12.93 17.40
C SER A 60 -11.99 12.18 16.36
N MET A 61 -11.44 12.90 15.39
CA MET A 61 -10.52 12.37 14.37
C MET A 61 -9.22 11.81 14.94
N SER A 62 -8.82 12.16 16.17
CA SER A 62 -7.66 11.56 16.83
C SER A 62 -7.80 10.04 16.96
N MET A 63 -9.01 9.47 16.95
CA MET A 63 -9.24 8.03 16.90
C MET A 63 -8.52 7.33 15.73
N PHE A 64 -8.36 8.00 14.58
CA PHE A 64 -7.79 7.43 13.36
C PHE A 64 -6.29 7.68 13.20
N TYR A 65 -5.71 8.60 13.98
CA TYR A 65 -4.29 8.99 13.87
C TYR A 65 -3.50 8.73 15.16
N ASN A 66 -4.05 9.13 16.31
CA ASN A 66 -3.45 8.91 17.63
C ASN A 66 -4.51 8.99 18.75
N PRO A 67 -5.08 7.87 19.21
CA PRO A 67 -6.16 7.87 20.20
C PRO A 67 -5.70 8.36 21.58
N SER A 68 -4.41 8.29 21.91
CA SER A 68 -3.89 8.81 23.19
C SER A 68 -4.12 10.32 23.34
N VAL A 69 -4.13 11.05 22.22
CA VAL A 69 -4.34 12.51 22.21
C VAL A 69 -5.77 12.89 22.60
N MET A 70 -6.73 11.95 22.50
CA MET A 70 -8.10 12.20 22.95
C MET A 70 -8.20 12.52 24.44
N ALA A 71 -7.24 12.05 25.26
CA ALA A 71 -7.21 12.37 26.69
C ALA A 71 -7.06 13.87 26.97
N PHE A 72 -6.51 14.62 26.01
CA PHE A 72 -6.29 16.07 26.11
C PHE A 72 -7.34 16.88 25.35
N ASN A 73 -8.40 16.24 24.84
CA ASN A 73 -9.39 16.94 24.05
C ASN A 73 -10.31 17.80 24.94
N PRO A 74 -10.47 19.10 24.68
CA PRO A 74 -11.27 19.99 25.54
C PRO A 74 -12.78 19.73 25.44
N ALA A 75 -13.26 19.15 24.34
CA ALA A 75 -14.67 18.87 24.09
C ALA A 75 -14.94 17.37 23.93
N ARG A 76 -16.13 16.90 24.35
CA ARG A 76 -16.54 15.49 24.18
C ARG A 76 -17.19 15.21 22.83
N PHE A 77 -17.78 16.25 22.23
CA PHE A 77 -18.48 16.18 20.95
C PHE A 77 -17.84 17.17 20.00
N ASP A 78 -17.70 16.75 18.75
CA ASP A 78 -17.13 17.54 17.68
C ASP A 78 -18.06 17.46 16.47
N LEU A 79 -18.33 18.59 15.84
CA LEU A 79 -19.23 18.73 14.70
C LEU A 79 -18.41 19.29 13.55
N SER A 80 -18.23 18.48 12.51
CA SER A 80 -17.60 18.91 11.26
C SER A 80 -18.67 18.97 10.17
N LEU A 81 -18.75 20.12 9.50
CA LEU A 81 -19.59 20.40 8.33
C LEU A 81 -18.77 20.29 7.05
#